data_AF-A0A7M2X1F6-F1
#
_entry.id   AF-A0A7M2X1F6-F1
#
_cell.length_a   1.000
_cell.length_b   1.000
_cell.length_c   1.000
_cell.angle_alpha   90.00
_cell.angle_beta   90.00
_cell.angle_gamma   90.00
#
_symmetry.space_group_name_H-M   'P 1'
#
loop_
_entity.id
_entity.type
_entity.pdbx_description
1 polymer ?
#
loop_
_entity_poly.entity_id
_entity_poly.type
_entity_poly.pdbx_seq_one_letter_code
_entity_poly.pdbx_strand_id
1 'polypeptide(L)'
;MAALTGYGTLWHVTTPPADLSPRSHRRWIAFILLLALALRIGWVLSRPADDASLAGLPDQSEYLDLGRNLLESRGLFFYDARFRSTVYAYRMPLYPAMIAACGGSIRATLVLQAVLDTSSVLAAACLAAGLLPRQCRRRGTLWASAVVAANPFLLYFCGLILSETLFTTLLLWGMVCLLAGSQGGHLVPTSDAGDLRPYRPRAGTLLWLFGGLLLALSTLVRPSAAPLAVIMGIAASFAVRPLPREVRAAFRPRWPLPVATTMLLLTVATLFPWAYRNQQVLGTWVWTTTNGGVTAYDGFNRDATGASDQSVLRDLPQLSAMNEVERSTYLSSRATQFIRDQPLRALELAAIKAGRTWSPIPLSADYGSWTYRLIGMSYSVPLDLLALVGLFAAPIRRSAKAFLFAPVVYFTLVHMASVGSLRYRVPVEPLLAVLAAAGIAAISLRRFGWRRAGENDSEPG
;
A
#
# COMPACT_ATOMS: atom_id res chain seq x y z
N MET A 1 -30.77 -45.32 -48.34
CA MET A 1 -29.36 -44.93 -48.12
C MET A 1 -29.09 -43.61 -48.82
N ALA A 2 -29.25 -42.49 -48.13
CA ALA A 2 -28.88 -41.17 -48.64
C ALA A 2 -28.14 -40.41 -47.52
N ALA A 3 -27.10 -39.71 -47.92
CA ALA A 3 -26.02 -39.17 -47.11
C ALA A 3 -26.45 -38.05 -46.14
N LEU A 4 -25.90 -38.07 -44.92
CA LEU A 4 -25.85 -36.92 -44.02
C LEU A 4 -24.42 -36.39 -43.98
N THR A 5 -24.14 -35.43 -44.86
CA THR A 5 -22.96 -34.58 -44.84
C THR A 5 -23.24 -33.29 -44.06
N GLY A 6 -22.43 -33.03 -43.04
CA GLY A 6 -21.86 -31.72 -42.76
C GLY A 6 -22.78 -30.58 -42.30
N TYR A 7 -22.85 -30.36 -40.98
CA TYR A 7 -22.97 -29.01 -40.41
C TYR A 7 -21.92 -28.85 -39.32
N GLY A 8 -20.69 -28.57 -39.74
CA GLY A 8 -19.67 -28.02 -38.86
C GLY A 8 -20.02 -26.57 -38.55
N THR A 9 -20.50 -26.30 -37.34
CA THR A 9 -20.68 -24.94 -36.84
C THR A 9 -19.30 -24.33 -36.60
N LEU A 10 -18.79 -23.64 -37.62
CA LEU A 10 -17.58 -22.82 -37.53
C LEU A 10 -17.88 -21.60 -36.65
N TRP A 11 -17.59 -21.74 -35.36
CA TRP A 11 -17.48 -20.60 -34.45
C TRP A 11 -16.33 -19.70 -34.95
N HIS A 12 -16.65 -18.66 -35.71
CA HIS A 12 -15.70 -17.59 -35.99
C HIS A 12 -15.39 -16.85 -34.68
N VAL A 13 -14.30 -17.26 -34.03
CA VAL A 13 -13.66 -16.52 -32.95
C VAL A 13 -13.12 -15.24 -33.59
N THR A 14 -13.90 -14.16 -33.64
CA THR A 14 -13.31 -12.85 -33.95
C THR A 14 -12.33 -12.52 -32.85
N THR A 15 -11.08 -12.34 -33.27
CA THR A 15 -9.92 -12.15 -32.42
C THR A 15 -10.14 -10.91 -31.55
N PRO A 16 -9.83 -10.95 -30.24
CA PRO A 16 -9.79 -9.74 -29.43
C PRO A 16 -8.88 -8.72 -30.13
N PRO A 17 -9.15 -7.39 -30.01
CA PRO A 17 -8.37 -6.37 -30.70
C PRO A 17 -6.88 -6.65 -30.51
N ALA A 18 -6.11 -6.58 -31.60
CA ALA A 18 -4.74 -7.07 -31.68
C ALA A 18 -3.97 -6.86 -30.36
N ASP A 19 -3.54 -7.97 -29.76
CA ASP A 19 -2.77 -7.90 -28.52
C ASP A 19 -1.45 -7.17 -28.82
N LEU A 20 -1.09 -6.21 -27.98
CA LEU A 20 0.11 -5.41 -28.17
C LEU A 20 1.31 -6.35 -28.27
N SER A 21 2.16 -6.21 -29.29
CA SER A 21 3.35 -7.06 -29.42
C SER A 21 4.20 -7.03 -28.12
N PRO A 22 4.93 -8.10 -27.75
CA PRO A 22 5.73 -8.11 -26.52
C PRO A 22 6.75 -6.96 -26.48
N ARG A 23 7.32 -6.62 -27.65
CA ARG A 23 8.26 -5.52 -27.81
C ARG A 23 7.58 -4.17 -27.59
N SER A 24 6.43 -3.93 -28.21
CA SER A 24 5.66 -2.70 -28.02
C SER A 24 5.21 -2.54 -26.58
N HIS A 25 4.76 -3.62 -25.94
CA HIS A 25 4.33 -3.62 -24.55
C HIS A 25 5.47 -3.21 -23.59
N ARG A 26 6.67 -3.79 -23.75
CA ARG A 26 7.86 -3.41 -22.95
C ARG A 26 8.26 -1.95 -23.17
N ARG A 27 8.20 -1.45 -24.42
CA ARG A 27 8.48 -0.05 -24.74
C ARG A 27 7.52 0.90 -24.03
N TRP A 28 6.22 0.58 -24.03
CA TRP A 28 5.22 1.39 -23.32
C TRP A 28 5.39 1.37 -21.80
N ILE A 29 5.70 0.23 -21.19
CA ILE A 29 6.01 0.18 -19.76
C ILE A 29 7.25 1.03 -19.46
N ALA A 30 8.32 0.92 -20.26
CA ALA A 30 9.52 1.74 -20.09
C ALA A 30 9.21 3.24 -20.23
N PHE A 31 8.40 3.61 -21.23
CA PHE A 31 7.95 4.99 -21.40
C PHE A 31 7.16 5.50 -20.19
N ILE A 32 6.20 4.73 -19.68
CA ILE A 32 5.42 5.09 -18.48
C ILE A 32 6.35 5.27 -17.26
N LEU A 33 7.33 4.40 -17.08
CA LEU A 33 8.29 4.51 -15.97
C LEU A 33 9.20 5.73 -16.09
N LEU A 34 9.69 6.03 -17.30
CA LEU A 34 10.50 7.21 -17.56
C LEU A 34 9.69 8.50 -17.34
N LEU A 35 8.45 8.54 -17.82
CA LEU A 35 7.54 9.66 -17.60
C LEU A 35 7.21 9.81 -16.11
N ALA A 36 6.91 8.71 -15.42
CA ALA A 36 6.66 8.69 -13.99
C ALA A 36 7.83 9.25 -13.19
N LEU A 37 9.06 8.83 -13.53
CA LEU A 37 10.29 9.33 -12.92
C LEU A 37 10.49 10.82 -13.20
N ALA A 38 10.33 11.25 -14.45
CA ALA A 38 10.47 12.65 -14.85
C ALA A 38 9.48 13.56 -14.09
N LEU A 39 8.22 13.12 -13.95
CA LEU A 39 7.20 13.85 -13.18
C LEU A 39 7.57 13.95 -11.70
N ARG A 40 8.03 12.86 -11.09
CA ARG A 40 8.40 12.81 -9.66
C ARG A 40 9.65 13.63 -9.37
N ILE A 41 10.68 13.50 -10.21
CA ILE A 41 11.91 14.30 -10.08
C ILE A 41 11.60 15.77 -10.34
N GLY A 42 10.85 16.10 -11.39
CA GLY A 42 10.43 17.48 -11.66
C GLY A 42 9.64 18.08 -10.49
N TRP A 43 8.71 17.32 -9.92
CA TRP A 43 7.96 17.73 -8.73
C TRP A 43 8.87 17.98 -7.53
N VAL A 44 9.73 17.01 -7.17
CA VAL A 44 10.70 17.13 -6.07
C VAL A 44 11.64 18.30 -6.28
N LEU A 45 12.14 18.51 -7.50
CA LEU A 45 13.06 19.59 -7.78
C LEU A 45 12.40 20.97 -7.69
N SER A 46 11.09 21.05 -7.98
CA SER A 46 10.28 22.27 -7.83
C SER A 46 9.99 22.64 -6.37
N ARG A 47 10.17 21.72 -5.42
CA ARG A 47 9.93 22.01 -4.00
C ARG A 47 11.16 22.74 -3.40
N PRO A 48 10.95 23.71 -2.51
CA PRO A 48 12.03 24.20 -1.66
C PRO A 48 12.63 23.06 -0.84
N ALA A 49 13.91 23.18 -0.48
CA ALA A 49 14.66 22.12 0.22
C ALA A 49 15.45 22.67 1.41
N ASP A 50 14.90 23.70 2.04
CA ASP A 50 15.42 24.35 3.24
C ASP A 50 14.57 24.01 4.46
N ASP A 51 15.14 24.11 5.66
CA ASP A 51 14.46 23.73 6.90
C ASP A 51 13.21 24.60 7.17
N ALA A 52 13.19 25.86 6.73
CA ALA A 52 12.03 26.75 6.90
C ALA A 52 10.82 26.29 6.07
N SER A 53 11.06 25.73 4.88
CA SER A 53 10.00 25.17 4.04
C SER A 53 9.29 23.95 4.64
N LEU A 54 9.90 23.29 5.64
CA LEU A 54 9.32 22.12 6.32
C LEU A 54 8.38 22.51 7.48
N ALA A 55 8.39 23.76 7.93
CA ALA A 55 7.65 24.23 9.10
C ALA A 55 6.12 24.06 8.99
N GLY A 56 5.59 23.97 7.77
CA GLY A 56 4.15 23.78 7.54
C GLY A 56 3.62 22.41 7.97
N LEU A 57 4.48 21.40 8.16
CA LEU A 57 4.10 20.07 8.64
C LEU A 57 5.13 19.57 9.66
N PRO A 58 4.84 19.65 10.97
CA PRO A 58 5.79 19.30 12.04
C PRO A 58 6.40 17.90 11.91
N ASP A 59 5.64 16.92 11.40
CA ASP A 59 6.12 15.56 11.13
C ASP A 59 7.42 15.53 10.30
N GLN A 60 7.59 16.46 9.35
CA GLN A 60 8.75 16.48 8.45
C GLN A 60 10.03 16.83 9.20
N SER A 61 9.99 17.84 10.07
CA SER A 61 11.13 18.20 10.90
C SER A 61 11.47 17.10 11.90
N GLU A 62 10.45 16.46 12.51
CA GLU A 62 10.67 15.34 13.43
C GLU A 62 11.46 14.19 12.77
N TYR A 63 11.09 13.79 11.54
CA TYR A 63 11.81 12.75 10.81
C TYR A 63 13.23 13.17 10.39
N LEU A 64 13.40 14.43 9.98
CA LEU A 64 14.68 14.97 9.56
C LEU A 64 15.66 15.05 10.74
N ASP A 65 15.21 15.51 11.90
CA ASP A 65 15.99 15.57 13.13
C ASP A 65 16.44 14.17 13.56
N LEU A 66 15.54 13.19 13.52
CA LEU A 66 15.89 11.79 13.81
C LEU A 66 16.95 11.25 12.84
N GLY A 67 16.84 11.56 11.55
CA GLY A 67 17.81 11.13 10.54
C GLY A 67 19.18 11.78 10.70
N ARG A 68 19.23 13.09 10.98
CA ARG A 68 20.48 13.84 11.21
C ARG A 68 21.16 13.40 12.52
N ASN A 69 20.40 13.25 13.60
CA ASN A 69 20.92 12.74 14.87
C ASN A 69 21.46 11.31 14.75
N LEU A 70 20.80 10.45 13.96
CA LEU A 70 21.31 9.11 13.69
C LEU A 70 22.61 9.13 12.86
N LEU A 71 22.69 9.97 11.83
CA LEU A 71 23.90 10.13 11.00
C LEU A 71 25.12 10.58 11.83
N GLU A 72 24.89 11.49 12.77
CA GLU A 72 25.93 12.01 13.66
C GLU A 72 26.20 11.11 14.87
N SER A 73 25.65 9.89 14.89
CA SER A 73 25.80 8.93 16.00
C SER A 73 25.30 9.44 17.36
N ARG A 74 24.42 10.45 17.37
CA ARG A 74 23.74 10.96 18.57
C ARG A 74 22.59 10.05 19.01
N GLY A 75 22.04 9.27 18.07
CA GLY A 75 20.95 8.33 18.30
C GLY A 75 19.60 8.86 17.78
N LEU A 76 18.53 8.11 18.06
CA LEU A 76 17.18 8.45 17.61
C LEU A 76 16.41 9.21 18.69
N PHE A 77 16.45 10.55 18.62
CA PHE A 77 15.62 11.43 19.43
C PHE A 77 15.34 12.77 18.73
N PHE A 78 14.33 13.49 19.19
CA PHE A 78 14.09 14.90 18.85
C PHE A 78 13.37 15.62 20.00
N TYR A 79 13.33 16.94 19.99
CA TYR A 79 12.62 17.74 20.98
C TYR A 79 11.16 17.99 20.55
N ASP A 80 10.21 17.54 21.37
CA ASP A 80 8.79 17.75 21.10
C ASP A 80 8.28 18.99 21.85
N ALA A 81 8.00 20.06 21.10
CA ALA A 81 7.53 21.33 21.65
C ALA A 81 6.17 21.21 22.36
N ARG A 82 5.33 20.24 22.00
CA ARG A 82 4.01 20.03 22.65
C ARG A 82 4.18 19.62 24.11
N PHE A 83 5.21 18.82 24.38
CA PHE A 83 5.47 18.24 25.70
C PHE A 83 6.67 18.85 26.41
N ARG A 84 7.34 19.81 25.76
CA ARG A 84 8.57 20.46 26.24
C ARG A 84 9.65 19.47 26.69
N SER A 85 9.76 18.35 25.98
CA SER A 85 10.64 17.24 26.35
C SER A 85 11.20 16.53 25.13
N THR A 86 12.38 15.92 25.30
CA THR A 86 13.00 15.06 24.31
C THR A 86 12.32 13.69 24.30
N VAL A 87 11.99 13.20 23.10
CA VAL A 87 11.36 11.90 22.87
C VAL A 87 12.29 10.99 22.06
N TYR A 88 12.23 9.68 22.32
CA TYR A 88 13.20 8.70 21.81
C TYR A 88 12.55 7.57 20.99
N ALA A 89 11.35 7.13 21.35
CA ALA A 89 10.61 6.09 20.62
C ALA A 89 9.31 6.61 19.98
N TYR A 90 9.23 7.90 19.68
CA TYR A 90 8.02 8.53 19.13
C TYR A 90 7.74 8.14 17.67
N ARG A 91 8.77 7.91 16.86
CA ARG A 91 8.67 7.48 15.45
C ARG A 91 9.46 6.18 15.24
N MET A 92 9.00 5.36 14.29
CA MET A 92 9.70 4.12 13.92
C MET A 92 11.01 4.43 13.16
N PRO A 93 12.04 3.56 13.26
CA PRO A 93 13.42 3.94 12.95
C PRO A 93 13.81 3.85 11.47
N LEU A 94 13.09 3.08 10.63
CA LEU A 94 13.58 2.76 9.28
C LEU A 94 13.50 3.96 8.32
N TYR A 95 12.51 4.85 8.48
CA TYR A 95 12.45 6.07 7.67
C TYR A 95 13.55 7.09 8.05
N PRO A 96 13.78 7.40 9.34
CA PRO A 96 14.98 8.13 9.77
C PRO A 96 16.29 7.51 9.31
N ALA A 97 16.43 6.18 9.33
CA ALA A 97 17.61 5.50 8.82
C ALA A 97 17.84 5.73 7.31
N MET A 98 16.76 5.80 6.52
CA MET A 98 16.84 6.17 5.10
C MET A 98 17.32 7.63 4.93
N ILE A 99 16.83 8.56 5.75
CA ILE A 99 17.28 9.96 5.74
C ILE A 99 18.78 10.05 6.09
N ALA A 100 19.21 9.32 7.12
CA ALA A 100 20.62 9.23 7.51
C ALA A 100 21.48 8.67 6.36
N ALA A 101 21.02 7.61 5.68
CA ALA A 101 21.70 7.06 4.51
C ALA A 101 21.77 8.04 3.32
N CYS A 102 20.87 9.02 3.27
CA CYS A 102 20.91 10.16 2.33
C CYS A 102 21.76 11.34 2.85
N GLY A 103 22.57 11.13 3.89
CA GLY A 103 23.42 12.16 4.48
C GLY A 103 22.65 13.25 5.24
N GLY A 104 21.43 12.98 5.69
CA GLY A 104 20.60 13.99 6.38
C GLY A 104 20.14 15.13 5.47
N SER A 105 20.32 14.98 4.16
CA SER A 105 19.96 15.98 3.15
C SER A 105 18.50 15.85 2.73
N ILE A 106 17.78 16.97 2.81
CA ILE A 106 16.39 17.09 2.31
C ILE A 106 16.34 16.70 0.84
N ARG A 107 17.19 17.31 0.01
CA ARG A 107 17.17 17.10 -1.45
C ARG A 107 17.49 15.65 -1.82
N ALA A 108 18.51 15.06 -1.23
CA ALA A 108 18.88 13.67 -1.51
C ALA A 108 17.77 12.70 -1.10
N THR A 109 17.14 12.94 0.06
CA THR A 109 16.01 12.15 0.56
C THR A 109 14.83 12.21 -0.41
N LEU A 110 14.43 13.42 -0.85
CA LEU A 110 13.31 13.57 -1.78
C LEU A 110 13.60 12.95 -3.16
N VAL A 111 14.85 13.03 -3.66
CA VAL A 111 15.25 12.36 -4.90
C VAL A 111 15.16 10.84 -4.77
N LEU A 112 15.63 10.26 -3.66
CA LEU A 112 15.47 8.83 -3.40
C LEU A 112 13.99 8.45 -3.33
N GLN A 113 13.15 9.25 -2.68
CA GLN A 113 11.70 9.02 -2.65
C GLN A 113 11.07 9.05 -4.04
N ALA A 114 11.47 9.96 -4.93
CA ALA A 114 11.00 9.98 -6.31
C ALA A 114 11.33 8.66 -7.04
N VAL A 115 12.52 8.09 -6.80
CA VAL A 115 12.91 6.78 -7.36
C VAL A 115 12.08 5.66 -6.74
N LEU A 116 11.90 5.64 -5.41
CA LEU A 116 11.08 4.65 -4.71
C LEU A 116 9.62 4.71 -5.18
N ASP A 117 9.02 5.89 -5.30
CA ASP A 117 7.65 6.06 -5.77
C ASP A 117 7.50 5.63 -7.23
N THR A 118 8.51 5.89 -8.08
CA THR A 118 8.54 5.35 -9.45
C THR A 118 8.55 3.81 -9.42
N SER A 119 9.27 3.20 -8.48
CA SER A 119 9.29 1.75 -8.34
C SER A 119 7.91 1.17 -7.95
N SER A 120 7.06 1.94 -7.26
CA SER A 120 5.67 1.57 -6.96
C SER A 120 4.82 1.42 -8.23
N VAL A 121 5.10 2.22 -9.28
CA VAL A 121 4.49 2.06 -10.62
C VAL A 121 4.86 0.70 -11.22
N LEU A 122 6.14 0.32 -11.13
CA LEU A 122 6.61 -0.99 -11.60
C LEU A 122 6.01 -2.11 -10.77
N ALA A 123 5.93 -1.97 -9.44
CA ALA A 123 5.34 -2.98 -8.57
C ALA A 123 3.86 -3.21 -8.90
N ALA A 124 3.09 -2.16 -9.17
CA ALA A 124 1.69 -2.27 -9.62
C ALA A 124 1.58 -3.00 -10.97
N ALA A 125 2.47 -2.69 -11.93
CA ALA A 125 2.55 -3.43 -13.20
C ALA A 125 2.87 -4.91 -12.95
N CYS A 126 3.78 -5.23 -12.03
CA CYS A 126 4.14 -6.58 -11.68
C CYS A 126 2.96 -7.35 -11.05
N LEU A 127 2.23 -6.74 -10.11
CA LEU A 127 1.02 -7.32 -9.52
C LEU A 127 -0.05 -7.58 -10.58
N ALA A 128 -0.30 -6.61 -11.46
CA ALA A 128 -1.22 -6.79 -12.58
C ALA A 128 -0.76 -7.93 -13.52
N ALA A 129 0.53 -8.05 -13.80
CA ALA A 129 1.07 -9.11 -14.64
C ALA A 129 0.84 -10.51 -14.03
N GLY A 130 1.01 -10.64 -12.72
CA GLY A 130 0.88 -11.91 -12.02
C GLY A 130 -0.57 -12.33 -11.69
N LEU A 131 -1.50 -11.38 -11.62
CA LEU A 131 -2.89 -11.64 -11.21
C LEU A 131 -3.90 -11.59 -12.36
N LEU A 132 -3.66 -10.81 -13.42
CA LEU A 132 -4.61 -10.66 -14.51
C LEU A 132 -4.54 -11.84 -15.51
N PRO A 133 -5.69 -12.24 -16.08
CA PRO A 133 -5.76 -13.25 -17.14
C PRO A 133 -4.95 -12.86 -18.38
N ARG A 134 -4.42 -13.85 -19.10
CA ARG A 134 -3.66 -13.66 -20.34
C ARG A 134 -4.30 -12.65 -21.30
N GLN A 135 -5.61 -12.76 -21.49
CA GLN A 135 -6.39 -12.02 -22.49
C GLN A 135 -6.35 -10.50 -22.27
N CYS A 136 -6.18 -10.05 -21.03
CA CYS A 136 -6.14 -8.63 -20.69
C CYS A 136 -4.85 -8.20 -19.99
N ARG A 137 -3.89 -9.12 -19.75
CA ARG A 137 -2.68 -8.85 -18.98
C ARG A 137 -1.87 -7.67 -19.51
N ARG A 138 -1.56 -7.64 -20.81
CA ARG A 138 -0.70 -6.58 -21.39
C ARG A 138 -1.34 -5.20 -21.29
N ARG A 139 -2.65 -5.11 -21.50
CA ARG A 139 -3.38 -3.85 -21.34
C ARG A 139 -3.58 -3.49 -19.87
N GLY A 140 -3.90 -4.46 -19.02
CA GLY A 140 -4.13 -4.23 -17.60
C GLY A 140 -2.86 -3.79 -16.85
N THR A 141 -1.69 -4.31 -17.24
CA THR A 141 -0.39 -3.85 -16.72
C THR A 141 -0.08 -2.41 -17.15
N LEU A 142 -0.40 -2.03 -18.38
CA LEU A 142 -0.31 -0.64 -18.84
C LEU A 142 -1.28 0.28 -18.11
N TRP A 143 -2.52 -0.13 -17.91
CA TRP A 143 -3.50 0.65 -17.16
C TRP A 143 -3.11 0.82 -15.69
N ALA A 144 -2.73 -0.27 -15.02
CA ALA A 144 -2.30 -0.21 -13.62
C ALA A 144 -1.09 0.72 -13.45
N SER A 145 -0.08 0.60 -14.33
CA SER A 145 1.09 1.49 -14.29
C SER A 145 0.74 2.94 -14.63
N ALA A 146 -0.07 3.21 -15.65
CA ALA A 146 -0.45 4.57 -16.02
C ALA A 146 -1.24 5.27 -14.91
N VAL A 147 -2.19 4.57 -14.27
CA VAL A 147 -3.01 5.12 -13.18
C VAL A 147 -2.12 5.44 -11.97
N VAL A 148 -1.20 4.56 -11.58
CA VAL A 148 -0.26 4.83 -10.47
C VAL A 148 0.75 5.92 -10.83
N ALA A 149 1.21 5.97 -12.07
CA ALA A 149 2.14 7.00 -12.55
C ALA A 149 1.53 8.41 -12.46
N ALA A 150 0.25 8.53 -12.78
CA ALA A 150 -0.52 9.78 -12.79
C ALA A 150 -1.23 10.10 -11.45
N ASN A 151 -1.00 9.30 -10.41
CA ASN A 151 -1.65 9.49 -9.12
C ASN A 151 -1.19 10.81 -8.45
N PRO A 152 -2.10 11.79 -8.26
CA PRO A 152 -1.73 13.10 -7.71
C PRO A 152 -1.31 13.02 -6.25
N PHE A 153 -1.82 12.06 -5.48
CA PHE A 153 -1.47 11.91 -4.07
C PHE A 153 -0.09 11.29 -3.90
N LEU A 154 0.27 10.25 -4.68
CA LEU A 154 1.63 9.70 -4.66
C LEU A 154 2.67 10.73 -5.12
N LEU A 155 2.36 11.49 -6.19
CA LEU A 155 3.19 12.60 -6.63
C LEU A 155 3.36 13.64 -5.51
N TYR A 156 2.28 14.01 -4.84
CA TYR A 156 2.32 14.95 -3.73
C TYR A 156 3.22 14.46 -2.58
N PHE A 157 2.96 13.25 -2.06
CA PHE A 157 3.65 12.70 -0.90
C PHE A 157 5.11 12.32 -1.15
N CYS A 158 5.52 12.02 -2.40
CA CYS A 158 6.94 11.79 -2.68
C CYS A 158 7.79 13.07 -2.59
N GLY A 159 7.15 14.24 -2.67
CA GLY A 159 7.77 15.56 -2.45
C GLY A 159 7.81 16.04 -1.00
N LEU A 160 7.40 15.22 -0.03
CA LEU A 160 7.42 15.55 1.40
C LEU A 160 8.33 14.58 2.16
N ILE A 161 8.98 15.04 3.23
CA ILE A 161 9.77 14.17 4.12
C ILE A 161 8.83 13.41 5.06
N LEU A 162 8.10 12.45 4.51
CA LEU A 162 7.18 11.59 5.25
C LEU A 162 7.31 10.12 4.85
N SER A 163 6.89 9.25 5.78
CA SER A 163 7.09 7.80 5.70
C SER A 163 6.29 7.08 4.60
N GLU A 164 5.29 7.73 3.99
CA GLU A 164 4.33 7.14 3.06
C GLU A 164 5.00 6.47 1.86
N THR A 165 5.97 7.13 1.25
CA THR A 165 6.59 6.67 0.01
C THR A 165 7.39 5.38 0.24
N LEU A 166 8.22 5.37 1.28
CA LEU A 166 8.99 4.19 1.67
C LEU A 166 8.04 3.05 2.09
N PHE A 167 7.02 3.36 2.89
CA PHE A 167 6.04 2.37 3.34
C PHE A 167 5.30 1.72 2.16
N THR A 168 4.80 2.53 1.23
CA THR A 168 4.08 2.07 0.02
C THR A 168 4.97 1.16 -0.82
N THR A 169 6.23 1.54 -1.01
CA THR A 169 7.20 0.76 -1.77
C THR A 169 7.44 -0.61 -1.15
N LEU A 170 7.67 -0.67 0.16
CA LEU A 170 7.86 -1.93 0.90
C LEU A 170 6.62 -2.82 0.86
N LEU A 171 5.43 -2.23 0.99
CA LEU A 171 4.16 -2.94 0.88
C LEU A 171 4.01 -3.60 -0.49
N LEU A 172 4.16 -2.83 -1.57
CA LEU A 172 3.93 -3.34 -2.93
C LEU A 172 4.98 -4.37 -3.35
N TRP A 173 6.26 -4.12 -3.08
CA TRP A 173 7.30 -5.09 -3.40
C TRP A 173 7.24 -6.33 -2.52
N GLY A 174 6.86 -6.18 -1.24
CA GLY A 174 6.54 -7.31 -0.37
C GLY A 174 5.46 -8.21 -0.97
N MET A 175 4.38 -7.60 -1.47
CA MET A 175 3.29 -8.32 -2.16
C MET A 175 3.74 -8.95 -3.48
N VAL A 176 4.55 -8.26 -4.30
CA VAL A 176 5.11 -8.80 -5.55
C VAL A 176 5.97 -10.04 -5.28
N CYS A 177 6.86 -9.96 -4.28
CA CYS A 177 7.75 -11.06 -3.89
C CYS A 177 6.97 -12.24 -3.30
N LEU A 178 5.97 -12.00 -2.46
CA LEU A 178 5.06 -13.04 -1.99
C LEU A 178 4.33 -13.73 -3.15
N LEU A 179 3.79 -12.95 -4.09
CA LEU A 179 3.08 -13.48 -5.25
C LEU A 179 3.98 -14.33 -6.14
N ALA A 180 5.15 -13.82 -6.52
CA ALA A 180 6.12 -14.54 -7.35
C ALA A 180 6.67 -15.79 -6.63
N GLY A 181 6.88 -15.68 -5.31
CA GLY A 181 7.31 -16.78 -4.47
C GLY A 181 6.29 -17.92 -4.43
N SER A 182 5.02 -17.59 -4.18
CA SER A 182 3.92 -18.57 -4.18
C SER A 182 3.62 -19.14 -5.57
N GLN A 183 3.98 -18.44 -6.65
CA GLN A 183 3.93 -18.92 -8.04
C GLN A 183 5.18 -19.72 -8.47
N GLY A 184 6.04 -20.09 -7.51
CA GLY A 184 7.17 -20.97 -7.75
C GLY A 184 8.39 -20.31 -8.39
N GLY A 185 8.60 -19.04 -8.06
CA GLY A 185 9.75 -18.26 -8.49
C GLY A 185 9.52 -17.46 -9.78
N HIS A 186 8.28 -17.42 -10.28
CA HIS A 186 7.90 -16.69 -11.48
C HIS A 186 6.77 -15.71 -11.14
N LEU A 187 6.88 -14.47 -11.61
CA LEU A 187 5.83 -13.47 -11.41
C LEU A 187 4.58 -13.76 -12.26
N VAL A 188 4.79 -14.35 -13.45
CA VAL A 188 3.72 -14.71 -14.38
C VAL A 188 3.47 -16.21 -14.28
N PRO A 189 2.21 -16.66 -14.11
CA PRO A 189 1.92 -18.09 -13.96
C PRO A 189 2.39 -18.89 -15.19
N THR A 190 3.02 -20.04 -14.96
CA THR A 190 3.57 -20.93 -16.01
C THR A 190 2.48 -21.55 -16.88
N SER A 191 1.30 -21.86 -16.32
CA SER A 191 0.11 -22.26 -17.10
C SER A 191 -0.32 -21.19 -18.09
N ASP A 192 0.06 -19.93 -17.82
CA ASP A 192 -0.20 -18.77 -18.64
C ASP A 192 0.96 -18.35 -19.58
N ALA A 193 2.10 -19.03 -19.56
CA ALA A 193 3.24 -18.66 -20.39
C ALA A 193 3.27 -19.34 -21.77
N GLY A 194 2.59 -20.47 -21.98
CA GLY A 194 2.74 -21.27 -23.22
C GLY A 194 4.09 -22.00 -23.26
N ASP A 195 5.11 -21.40 -22.64
CA ASP A 195 6.35 -22.00 -22.22
C ASP A 195 6.15 -22.93 -21.01
N LEU A 196 6.57 -24.18 -21.14
CA LEU A 196 6.80 -25.12 -20.03
C LEU A 196 8.01 -24.65 -19.20
N ARG A 197 7.91 -23.51 -18.52
CA ARG A 197 9.00 -23.04 -17.66
C ARG A 197 9.11 -23.93 -16.44
N PRO A 198 10.31 -24.46 -16.14
CA PRO A 198 10.50 -25.27 -14.95
C PRO A 198 10.26 -24.41 -13.71
N TYR A 199 9.58 -25.00 -12.73
CA TYR A 199 9.41 -24.39 -11.42
C TYR A 199 10.75 -24.26 -10.70
N ARG A 200 10.94 -23.16 -9.95
CA ARG A 200 12.17 -22.87 -9.22
C ARG A 200 11.88 -22.84 -7.71
N PRO A 201 11.76 -24.00 -7.04
CA PRO A 201 11.26 -24.06 -5.67
C PRO A 201 12.12 -23.26 -4.69
N ARG A 202 13.45 -23.37 -4.78
CA ARG A 202 14.38 -22.58 -3.94
C ARG A 202 14.19 -21.08 -4.13
N ALA A 203 14.17 -20.61 -5.39
CA ALA A 203 13.95 -19.20 -5.69
C ALA A 203 12.56 -18.73 -5.23
N GLY A 204 11.54 -19.57 -5.37
CA GLY A 204 10.19 -19.29 -4.87
C GLY A 204 10.15 -19.09 -3.36
N THR A 205 10.77 -20.00 -2.60
CA THR A 205 10.89 -19.87 -1.14
C THR A 205 11.66 -18.61 -0.74
N LEU A 206 12.78 -18.32 -1.40
CA LEU A 206 13.58 -17.12 -1.12
C LEU A 206 12.79 -15.83 -1.40
N LEU A 207 12.08 -15.75 -2.53
CA LEU A 207 11.22 -14.61 -2.84
C LEU A 207 10.07 -14.47 -1.84
N TRP A 208 9.49 -15.58 -1.40
CA TRP A 208 8.41 -15.54 -0.42
C TRP A 208 8.89 -15.05 0.96
N LEU A 209 10.03 -15.56 1.44
CA LEU A 209 10.66 -15.09 2.67
C LEU A 209 11.08 -13.63 2.57
N PHE A 210 11.65 -13.22 1.43
CA PHE A 210 12.02 -11.83 1.18
C PHE A 210 10.78 -10.91 1.15
N GLY A 211 9.68 -11.35 0.55
CA GLY A 211 8.42 -10.62 0.59
C GLY A 211 7.88 -10.45 2.02
N GLY A 212 7.95 -11.50 2.83
CA GLY A 212 7.65 -11.43 4.27
C GLY A 212 8.55 -10.47 5.03
N LEU A 213 9.86 -10.48 4.75
CA LEU A 213 10.82 -9.55 5.33
C LEU A 213 10.54 -8.10 4.97
N LEU A 214 10.20 -7.80 3.71
CA LEU A 214 9.83 -6.43 3.30
C LEU A 214 8.58 -5.93 4.03
N LEU A 215 7.58 -6.80 4.22
CA LEU A 215 6.39 -6.46 5.01
C LEU A 215 6.72 -6.32 6.50
N ALA A 216 7.60 -7.14 7.06
CA ALA A 216 8.08 -6.98 8.43
C ALA A 216 8.83 -5.63 8.61
N LEU A 217 9.75 -5.31 7.69
CA LEU A 217 10.46 -4.02 7.64
C LEU A 217 9.51 -2.83 7.51
N SER A 218 8.39 -2.98 6.80
CA SER A 218 7.37 -1.93 6.72
C SER A 218 6.80 -1.53 8.08
N THR A 219 6.86 -2.43 9.08
CA THR A 219 6.49 -2.13 10.48
C THR A 219 7.48 -1.16 11.13
N LEU A 220 8.76 -1.25 10.78
CA LEU A 220 9.79 -0.27 11.19
C LEU A 220 9.66 1.08 10.46
N VAL A 221 8.76 1.20 9.49
CA VAL A 221 8.38 2.49 8.87
C VAL A 221 7.12 3.03 9.52
N ARG A 222 6.07 2.18 9.62
CA ARG A 222 4.79 2.53 10.23
C ARG A 222 4.33 1.41 11.17
N PRO A 223 4.05 1.71 12.46
CA PRO A 223 3.69 0.68 13.44
C PRO A 223 2.34 0.02 13.11
N SER A 224 1.47 0.74 12.39
CA SER A 224 0.21 0.24 11.85
C SER A 224 0.38 -0.92 10.87
N ALA A 225 1.59 -1.30 10.44
CA ALA A 225 1.81 -2.41 9.53
C ALA A 225 2.10 -3.75 10.24
N ALA A 226 2.17 -3.80 11.58
CA ALA A 226 2.63 -4.99 12.31
C ALA A 226 1.93 -6.32 11.94
N PRO A 227 0.59 -6.37 11.79
CA PRO A 227 -0.13 -7.58 11.37
C PRO A 227 -0.02 -7.90 9.87
N LEU A 228 0.45 -6.96 9.05
CA LEU A 228 0.33 -7.01 7.59
C LEU A 228 1.15 -8.16 7.00
N ALA A 229 2.34 -8.45 7.53
CA ALA A 229 3.14 -9.60 7.08
C ALA A 229 2.39 -10.93 7.23
N VAL A 230 1.69 -11.11 8.36
CA VAL A 230 0.90 -12.32 8.63
C VAL A 230 -0.32 -12.39 7.71
N ILE A 231 -1.10 -11.30 7.64
CA ILE A 231 -2.30 -11.21 6.79
C ILE A 231 -1.93 -11.52 5.33
N MET A 232 -0.86 -10.90 4.83
CA MET A 232 -0.46 -11.03 3.43
C MET A 232 0.23 -12.36 3.14
N GLY A 233 0.99 -12.93 4.06
CA GLY A 233 1.54 -14.28 3.91
C GLY A 233 0.44 -15.33 3.78
N ILE A 234 -0.60 -15.24 4.62
CA ILE A 234 -1.79 -16.10 4.53
C ILE A 234 -2.51 -15.85 3.19
N ALA A 235 -2.81 -14.60 2.84
CA ALA A 235 -3.51 -14.27 1.60
C ALA A 235 -2.76 -14.74 0.35
N ALA A 236 -1.42 -14.61 0.32
CA ALA A 236 -0.57 -15.07 -0.78
C ALA A 236 -0.68 -16.58 -1.01
N SER A 237 -0.83 -17.36 0.06
CA SER A 237 -0.97 -18.81 -0.02
C SER A 237 -2.21 -19.26 -0.78
N PHE A 238 -3.24 -18.40 -0.84
CA PHE A 238 -4.49 -18.65 -1.58
C PHE A 238 -4.55 -17.92 -2.93
N ALA A 239 -3.78 -16.85 -3.11
CA ALA A 239 -3.82 -16.00 -4.31
C ALA A 239 -3.42 -16.74 -5.60
N VAL A 240 -2.64 -17.82 -5.48
CA VAL A 240 -2.08 -18.55 -6.62
C VAL A 240 -3.10 -19.46 -7.31
N ARG A 241 -2.90 -19.73 -8.60
CA ARG A 241 -3.63 -20.78 -9.33
C ARG A 241 -3.22 -22.16 -8.81
N PRO A 242 -4.15 -23.10 -8.58
CA PRO A 242 -3.80 -24.41 -8.05
C PRO A 242 -2.71 -25.04 -8.92
N LEU A 243 -1.55 -25.28 -8.31
CA LEU A 243 -0.45 -25.99 -8.94
C LEU A 243 -0.89 -27.44 -9.18
N PRO A 244 -0.46 -28.07 -10.29
CA PRO A 244 -0.61 -29.51 -10.46
C PRO A 244 -0.11 -30.27 -9.24
N ARG A 245 -0.77 -31.38 -8.88
CA ARG A 245 -0.49 -32.12 -7.63
C ARG A 245 0.99 -32.50 -7.49
N GLU A 246 1.62 -32.87 -8.59
CA GLU A 246 3.05 -33.23 -8.69
C GLU A 246 3.97 -32.06 -8.34
N VAL A 247 3.66 -30.86 -8.84
CA VAL A 247 4.39 -29.63 -8.51
C VAL A 247 4.19 -29.29 -7.04
N ARG A 248 2.95 -29.40 -6.54
CA ARG A 248 2.63 -29.14 -5.12
C ARG A 248 3.37 -30.11 -4.17
N ALA A 249 3.67 -31.33 -4.61
CA ALA A 249 4.50 -32.28 -3.87
C ALA A 249 5.97 -31.85 -3.83
N ALA A 250 6.51 -31.32 -4.93
CA ALA A 250 7.86 -30.75 -4.99
C ALA A 250 8.00 -29.42 -4.23
N PHE A 251 6.89 -28.70 -4.02
CA PHE A 251 6.80 -27.46 -3.24
C PHE A 251 6.48 -27.67 -1.76
N ARG A 252 6.38 -28.91 -1.27
CA ARG A 252 6.27 -29.14 0.18
C ARG A 252 7.49 -28.49 0.83
N PRO A 253 7.32 -27.39 1.59
CA PRO A 253 8.46 -26.77 2.22
C PRO A 253 9.09 -27.82 3.12
N ARG A 254 10.42 -27.97 3.07
CA ARG A 254 11.17 -28.61 4.16
C ARG A 254 11.05 -27.81 5.47
N TRP A 255 10.47 -26.62 5.38
CA TRP A 255 10.17 -25.71 6.48
C TRP A 255 8.94 -26.22 7.25
N PRO A 256 9.08 -26.65 8.51
CA PRO A 256 8.00 -27.29 9.26
C PRO A 256 6.96 -26.28 9.79
N LEU A 257 7.26 -24.98 9.76
CA LEU A 257 6.41 -23.98 10.40
C LEU A 257 5.25 -23.55 9.49
N PRO A 258 4.04 -23.35 10.05
CA PRO A 258 2.95 -22.69 9.37
C PRO A 258 3.33 -21.30 8.84
N VAL A 259 2.67 -20.88 7.76
CA VAL A 259 2.88 -19.57 7.12
C VAL A 259 2.75 -18.42 8.13
N ALA A 260 1.69 -18.44 8.93
CA ALA A 260 1.42 -17.40 9.92
C ALA A 260 2.54 -17.31 10.97
N THR A 261 3.01 -18.45 11.47
CA THR A 261 4.12 -18.53 12.43
C THR A 261 5.41 -18.00 11.83
N THR A 262 5.72 -18.35 10.58
CA THR A 262 6.92 -17.85 9.89
C THR A 262 6.89 -16.32 9.74
N MET A 263 5.74 -15.78 9.32
CA MET A 263 5.57 -14.33 9.17
C MET A 263 5.64 -13.60 10.51
N LEU A 264 5.05 -14.16 11.57
CA LEU A 264 5.12 -13.61 12.92
C LEU A 264 6.57 -13.57 13.43
N LEU A 265 7.32 -14.67 13.26
CA LEU A 265 8.72 -14.73 13.66
C LEU A 265 9.59 -13.72 12.88
N LEU A 266 9.35 -13.55 11.58
CA LEU A 266 10.03 -12.52 10.79
C LEU A 266 9.74 -11.11 11.31
N THR A 267 8.47 -10.81 11.64
CA THR A 267 8.09 -9.52 12.24
C THR A 267 8.75 -9.31 13.60
N VAL A 268 8.69 -10.31 14.49
CA VAL A 268 9.31 -10.22 15.83
C VAL A 268 10.83 -10.05 15.71
N ALA A 269 11.49 -10.83 14.86
CA ALA A 269 12.94 -10.72 14.64
C ALA A 269 13.33 -9.35 14.07
N THR A 270 12.51 -8.77 13.20
CA THR A 270 12.74 -7.44 12.63
C THR A 270 12.52 -6.33 13.66
N LEU A 271 11.52 -6.46 14.54
CA LEU A 271 11.24 -5.48 15.60
C LEU A 271 12.18 -5.61 16.81
N PHE A 272 12.78 -6.79 17.03
CA PHE A 272 13.55 -7.06 18.24
C PHE A 272 14.70 -6.07 18.47
N PRO A 273 15.55 -5.70 17.48
CA PRO A 273 16.60 -4.71 17.70
C PRO A 273 16.06 -3.35 18.16
N TRP A 274 14.92 -2.93 17.61
CA TRP A 274 14.25 -1.69 18.01
C TRP A 274 13.68 -1.78 19.42
N ALA A 275 12.98 -2.86 19.74
CA ALA A 275 12.41 -3.11 21.07
C ALA A 275 13.50 -3.20 22.15
N TYR A 276 14.61 -3.88 21.84
CA TYR A 276 15.78 -3.99 22.71
C TYR A 276 16.41 -2.62 22.97
N ARG A 277 16.65 -1.83 21.91
CA ARG A 277 17.13 -0.44 22.04
C ARG A 277 16.20 0.39 22.93
N ASN A 278 14.88 0.25 22.75
CA ASN A 278 13.92 1.00 23.56
C ASN A 278 13.93 0.56 25.02
N GLN A 279 14.14 -0.73 25.31
CA GLN A 279 14.31 -1.20 26.69
C GLN A 279 15.56 -0.59 27.35
N GLN A 280 16.67 -0.45 26.60
CA GLN A 280 17.88 0.19 27.11
C GLN A 280 17.72 1.70 27.34
N VAL A 281 17.00 2.40 26.45
CA VAL A 281 16.85 3.87 26.51
C VAL A 281 15.72 4.31 27.44
N LEU A 282 14.61 3.57 27.48
CA LEU A 282 13.38 3.95 28.20
C LEU A 282 13.13 3.11 29.45
N GLY A 283 13.95 2.08 29.70
CA GLY A 283 13.73 1.12 30.79
C GLY A 283 12.55 0.17 30.57
N THR A 284 11.91 0.17 29.39
CA THR A 284 10.73 -0.64 29.10
C THR A 284 10.65 -1.13 27.65
N TRP A 285 10.02 -2.29 27.45
CA TRP A 285 9.90 -2.95 26.15
C TRP A 285 8.85 -2.28 25.26
N VAL A 286 9.23 -1.21 24.58
CA VAL A 286 8.40 -0.56 23.55
C VAL A 286 8.70 -1.18 22.18
N TRP A 287 7.80 -2.05 21.70
CA TRP A 287 7.97 -2.76 20.43
C TRP A 287 7.69 -1.92 19.18
N THR A 288 6.92 -0.83 19.33
CA THR A 288 6.54 0.07 18.24
C THR A 288 6.84 1.51 18.60
N THR A 289 5.83 2.33 18.95
CA THR A 289 6.02 3.76 19.21
C THR A 289 5.27 4.23 20.45
N THR A 290 5.81 5.21 21.15
CA THR A 290 5.10 5.96 22.21
C THR A 290 4.07 6.96 21.65
N ASN A 291 4.11 7.26 20.34
CA ASN A 291 3.08 8.08 19.68
C ASN A 291 1.72 7.36 19.55
N GLY A 292 1.66 6.05 19.80
CA GLY A 292 0.42 5.28 19.73
C GLY A 292 -0.67 5.82 20.66
N GLY A 293 -0.29 6.22 21.89
CA GLY A 293 -1.25 6.78 22.84
C GLY A 293 -1.77 8.17 22.45
N VAL A 294 -0.91 9.02 21.90
CA VAL A 294 -1.31 10.33 21.36
C VAL A 294 -2.31 10.15 20.24
N THR A 295 -2.01 9.26 19.29
CA THR A 295 -2.89 8.98 18.15
C THR A 295 -4.23 8.37 18.59
N ALA A 296 -4.22 7.50 19.60
CA ALA A 296 -5.45 6.92 20.15
C ALA A 296 -6.35 7.99 20.79
N TYR A 297 -5.77 8.90 21.57
CA TYR A 297 -6.51 9.98 22.23
C TYR A 297 -7.00 11.03 21.24
N ASP A 298 -6.19 11.42 20.26
CA ASP A 298 -6.59 12.31 19.15
C ASP A 298 -7.83 11.76 18.42
N GLY A 299 -7.86 10.44 18.21
CA GLY A 299 -9.01 9.77 17.63
C GLY A 299 -10.23 9.66 18.54
N PHE A 300 -10.05 9.51 19.85
CA PHE A 300 -11.11 9.16 20.79
C PHE A 300 -11.00 10.00 22.07
N ASN A 301 -11.58 11.19 21.99
CA ASN A 301 -11.79 12.08 23.12
C ASN A 301 -13.13 12.82 22.93
N ARG A 302 -13.51 13.63 23.92
CA ARG A 302 -14.79 14.35 23.93
C ARG A 302 -14.96 15.30 22.74
N ASP A 303 -13.88 15.93 22.29
CA ASP A 303 -13.87 16.94 21.24
C ASP A 303 -13.50 16.37 19.87
N ALA A 304 -13.30 15.05 19.78
CA ALA A 304 -12.95 14.37 18.55
C ALA A 304 -14.05 14.53 17.49
N THR A 305 -13.65 14.96 16.30
CA THR A 305 -14.51 15.11 15.11
C THR A 305 -14.21 14.08 14.02
N GLY A 306 -13.21 13.20 14.27
CA GLY A 306 -12.66 12.27 13.29
C GLY A 306 -11.52 12.87 12.45
N ALA A 307 -11.29 14.18 12.52
CA ALA A 307 -10.05 14.81 12.06
C ALA A 307 -8.93 14.63 13.11
N SER A 308 -7.68 14.81 12.70
CA SER A 308 -6.57 14.97 13.64
C SER A 308 -6.59 16.39 14.16
N ASP A 309 -6.64 16.56 15.47
CA ASP A 309 -6.45 17.83 16.14
C ASP A 309 -5.70 17.62 17.46
N GLN A 310 -4.38 17.85 17.41
CA GLN A 310 -3.53 17.69 18.58
C GLN A 310 -3.44 18.96 19.44
N SER A 311 -4.17 20.04 19.13
CA SER A 311 -4.19 21.21 20.01
C SER A 311 -4.83 20.88 21.36
N VAL A 312 -5.73 19.90 21.40
CA VAL A 312 -6.36 19.37 22.64
C VAL A 312 -5.34 18.87 23.67
N LEU A 313 -4.11 18.52 23.24
CA LEU A 313 -3.05 18.11 24.15
C LEU A 313 -2.51 19.29 24.98
N ARG A 314 -2.69 20.54 24.51
CA ARG A 314 -2.28 21.74 25.25
C ARG A 314 -3.13 21.97 26.50
N ASP A 315 -4.35 21.44 26.50
CA ASP A 315 -5.29 21.54 27.62
C ASP A 315 -5.03 20.50 28.72
N LEU A 316 -3.97 19.69 28.56
CA LEU A 316 -3.56 18.64 29.50
C LEU A 316 -2.17 18.97 30.08
N PRO A 317 -2.06 19.94 31.01
CA PRO A 317 -0.77 20.40 31.54
C PRO A 317 0.03 19.29 32.25
N GLN A 318 -0.65 18.28 32.80
CA GLN A 318 0.01 17.12 33.41
C GLN A 318 0.92 16.34 32.44
N LEU A 319 0.71 16.44 31.12
CA LEU A 319 1.53 15.72 30.14
C LEU A 319 2.99 16.18 30.16
N SER A 320 3.28 17.45 30.48
CA SER A 320 4.68 17.92 30.55
C SER A 320 5.44 17.37 31.76
N ALA A 321 4.74 16.87 32.78
CA ALA A 321 5.34 16.24 33.95
C ALA A 321 5.61 14.73 33.74
N MET A 322 5.06 14.14 32.67
CA MET A 322 5.15 12.71 32.38
C MET A 322 6.26 12.41 31.36
N ASN A 323 6.99 11.31 31.56
CA ASN A 323 7.88 10.81 30.53
C ASN A 323 7.09 10.28 29.31
N GLU A 324 7.78 9.97 28.20
CA GLU A 324 7.08 9.60 26.95
C GLU A 324 6.27 8.30 27.05
N VAL A 325 6.68 7.35 27.91
CA VAL A 325 5.99 6.07 28.11
C VAL A 325 4.74 6.29 28.96
N GLU A 326 4.87 7.05 30.04
CA GLU A 326 3.75 7.45 30.90
C GLU A 326 2.70 8.22 30.11
N ARG A 327 3.11 9.19 29.28
CA ARG A 327 2.20 9.94 28.39
C ARG A 327 1.45 9.01 27.46
N SER A 328 2.15 8.11 26.77
CA SER A 328 1.53 7.15 25.86
C SER A 328 0.49 6.28 26.59
N THR A 329 0.84 5.78 27.77
CA THR A 329 -0.03 4.92 28.59
C THR A 329 -1.25 5.70 29.09
N TYR A 330 -1.05 6.91 29.59
CA TYR A 330 -2.10 7.79 30.08
C TYR A 330 -3.11 8.12 28.98
N LEU A 331 -2.64 8.58 27.82
CA LEU A 331 -3.50 8.97 26.70
C LEU A 331 -4.24 7.76 26.10
N SER A 332 -3.57 6.60 25.99
CA SER A 332 -4.22 5.34 25.57
C SER A 332 -5.33 4.94 26.54
N SER A 333 -5.11 5.12 27.84
CA SER A 333 -6.10 4.79 28.86
C SER A 333 -7.30 5.72 28.80
N ARG A 334 -7.08 7.02 28.58
CA ARG A 334 -8.16 8.00 28.36
C ARG A 334 -8.98 7.70 27.11
N ALA A 335 -8.32 7.35 26.00
CA ALA A 335 -9.00 6.94 24.77
C ALA A 335 -9.86 5.68 24.98
N THR A 336 -9.30 4.69 25.68
CA THR A 336 -10.01 3.45 26.01
C THR A 336 -11.20 3.71 26.94
N GLN A 337 -11.04 4.59 27.93
CA GLN A 337 -12.12 5.02 28.80
C GLN A 337 -13.24 5.68 28.00
N PHE A 338 -12.93 6.62 27.10
CA PHE A 338 -13.91 7.25 26.22
C PHE A 338 -14.70 6.22 25.40
N ILE A 339 -14.03 5.22 24.81
CA ILE A 339 -14.68 4.17 24.03
C ILE A 339 -15.64 3.33 24.90
N ARG A 340 -15.25 3.04 26.15
CA ARG A 340 -16.09 2.27 27.09
C ARG A 340 -17.29 3.08 27.59
N ASP A 341 -17.07 4.36 27.88
CA ASP A 341 -18.11 5.24 28.43
C ASP A 341 -19.11 5.68 27.34
N GLN A 342 -18.67 5.79 26.07
CA GLN A 342 -19.48 6.24 24.94
C GLN A 342 -19.33 5.37 23.68
N PRO A 343 -19.74 4.09 23.71
CA PRO A 343 -19.50 3.15 22.61
C PRO A 343 -20.21 3.54 21.31
N LEU A 344 -21.43 4.09 21.39
CA LEU A 344 -22.16 4.57 20.20
C LEU A 344 -21.43 5.74 19.52
N ARG A 345 -20.95 6.71 20.31
CA ARG A 345 -20.15 7.82 19.80
C ARG A 345 -18.82 7.34 19.21
N ALA A 346 -18.18 6.35 19.83
CA ALA A 346 -16.97 5.75 19.28
C ALA A 346 -17.21 5.07 17.91
N LEU A 347 -18.33 4.36 17.74
CA LEU A 347 -18.73 3.78 16.45
C LEU A 347 -19.04 4.87 15.41
N GLU A 348 -19.71 5.94 15.80
CA GLU A 348 -19.95 7.10 14.93
C GLU A 348 -18.63 7.72 14.47
N LEU A 349 -17.69 7.98 15.39
CA LEU A 349 -16.37 8.49 15.07
C LEU A 349 -15.59 7.55 14.15
N ALA A 350 -15.69 6.24 14.36
CA ALA A 350 -15.09 5.25 13.47
C ALA A 350 -15.67 5.36 12.04
N ALA A 351 -16.99 5.47 11.90
CA ALA A 351 -17.64 5.66 10.59
C ALA A 351 -17.24 6.98 9.93
N ILE A 352 -17.18 8.08 10.69
CA ILE A 352 -16.71 9.38 10.20
C ILE A 352 -15.26 9.27 9.70
N LYS A 353 -14.36 8.64 10.46
CA LYS A 353 -12.96 8.43 10.06
C LYS A 353 -12.82 7.57 8.82
N ALA A 354 -13.66 6.55 8.65
CA ALA A 354 -13.72 5.77 7.41
C ALA A 354 -14.11 6.65 6.22
N GLY A 355 -15.18 7.45 6.35
CA GLY A 355 -15.61 8.40 5.32
C GLY A 355 -14.55 9.45 4.98
N ARG A 356 -13.81 9.95 5.98
CA ARG A 356 -12.69 10.89 5.78
C ARG A 356 -11.50 10.24 5.08
N THR A 357 -11.18 8.99 5.42
CA THR A 357 -10.09 8.23 4.79
C THR A 357 -10.38 7.97 3.32
N TRP A 358 -11.63 7.63 3.01
CA TRP A 358 -12.11 7.34 1.65
C TRP A 358 -12.72 8.53 0.93
N SER A 359 -12.52 9.75 1.45
CA SER A 359 -13.02 10.94 0.77
C SER A 359 -12.31 11.11 -0.59
N PRO A 360 -13.07 11.37 -1.68
CA PRO A 360 -12.48 11.63 -2.99
C PRO A 360 -11.80 13.00 -3.07
N ILE A 361 -11.99 13.85 -2.07
CA ILE A 361 -11.44 15.20 -2.00
C ILE A 361 -10.62 15.39 -0.71
N PRO A 362 -9.59 16.25 -0.72
CA PRO A 362 -8.93 16.68 0.51
C PRO A 362 -9.91 17.44 1.41
N LEU A 363 -9.95 17.05 2.68
CA LEU A 363 -10.84 17.60 3.71
C LEU A 363 -10.11 18.47 4.75
N SER A 364 -8.79 18.59 4.67
CA SER A 364 -8.01 19.48 5.54
C SER A 364 -8.17 20.94 5.11
N ALA A 365 -8.13 21.85 6.10
CA ALA A 365 -8.25 23.29 5.86
C ALA A 365 -7.18 23.79 4.86
N ASP A 366 -5.95 23.30 5.00
CA ASP A 366 -4.80 23.70 4.18
C ASP A 366 -4.93 23.31 2.69
N TYR A 367 -5.79 22.35 2.36
CA TYR A 367 -5.97 21.82 1.00
C TYR A 367 -7.42 21.96 0.52
N GLY A 368 -8.19 22.87 1.13
CA GLY A 368 -9.60 23.10 0.84
C GLY A 368 -9.88 23.82 -0.48
N SER A 369 -8.86 24.23 -1.24
CA SER A 369 -9.04 24.98 -2.50
C SER A 369 -9.80 24.15 -3.54
N TRP A 370 -10.61 24.84 -4.36
CA TRP A 370 -11.40 24.18 -5.40
C TRP A 370 -10.54 23.39 -6.40
N THR A 371 -9.34 23.88 -6.72
CA THR A 371 -8.42 23.20 -7.64
C THR A 371 -7.92 21.86 -7.07
N TYR A 372 -7.53 21.80 -5.80
CA TYR A 372 -7.12 20.54 -5.16
C TYR A 372 -8.28 19.56 -5.04
N ARG A 373 -9.49 20.04 -4.76
CA ARG A 373 -10.71 19.21 -4.74
C ARG A 373 -11.03 18.64 -6.11
N LEU A 374 -10.94 19.45 -7.16
CA LEU A 374 -11.20 19.00 -8.53
C LEU A 374 -10.16 17.95 -8.97
N ILE A 375 -8.88 18.18 -8.71
CA ILE A 375 -7.80 17.22 -9.01
C ILE A 375 -8.05 15.91 -8.27
N GLY A 376 -8.28 15.96 -6.96
CA GLY A 376 -8.55 14.78 -6.14
C GLY A 376 -9.75 13.99 -6.64
N MET A 377 -10.89 14.66 -6.88
CA MET A 377 -12.12 14.02 -7.34
C MET A 377 -11.96 13.41 -8.74
N SER A 378 -11.29 14.12 -9.66
CA SER A 378 -11.08 13.65 -11.03
C SER A 378 -10.24 12.37 -11.11
N TYR A 379 -9.41 12.11 -10.10
CA TYR A 379 -8.63 10.89 -9.98
C TYR A 379 -9.34 9.82 -9.15
N SER A 380 -9.75 10.15 -7.92
CA SER A 380 -10.30 9.18 -6.96
C SER A 380 -11.62 8.58 -7.41
N VAL A 381 -12.57 9.39 -7.92
CA VAL A 381 -13.90 8.87 -8.28
C VAL A 381 -13.80 7.83 -9.41
N PRO A 382 -13.12 8.09 -10.55
CA PRO A 382 -12.95 7.06 -11.57
C PRO A 382 -12.18 5.84 -11.08
N LEU A 383 -11.12 6.04 -10.27
CA LEU A 383 -10.34 4.95 -9.69
C LEU A 383 -11.22 4.03 -8.85
N ASP A 384 -11.96 4.60 -7.89
CA ASP A 384 -12.76 3.85 -6.93
C ASP A 384 -13.91 3.11 -7.64
N LEU A 385 -14.61 3.77 -8.57
CA LEU A 385 -15.67 3.13 -9.36
C LEU A 385 -15.14 1.96 -10.20
N LEU A 386 -14.01 2.14 -10.89
CA LEU A 386 -13.40 1.07 -11.68
C LEU A 386 -12.84 -0.05 -10.79
N ALA A 387 -12.29 0.28 -9.62
CA ALA A 387 -11.82 -0.70 -8.65
C ALA A 387 -12.98 -1.54 -8.09
N LEU A 388 -14.15 -0.94 -7.83
CA LEU A 388 -15.37 -1.66 -7.46
C LEU A 388 -15.84 -2.59 -8.59
N VAL A 389 -15.84 -2.12 -9.84
CA VAL A 389 -16.12 -2.99 -11.00
C VAL A 389 -15.11 -4.14 -11.07
N GLY A 390 -13.83 -3.87 -10.82
CA GLY A 390 -12.78 -4.89 -10.70
C GLY A 390 -13.06 -5.92 -9.62
N LEU A 391 -13.45 -5.45 -8.44
CA LEU A 391 -13.74 -6.26 -7.27
C LEU A 391 -14.97 -7.15 -7.49
N PHE A 392 -16.05 -6.64 -8.07
CA PHE A 392 -17.31 -7.39 -8.17
C PHE A 392 -17.51 -8.08 -9.52
N ALA A 393 -17.11 -7.45 -10.63
CA ALA A 393 -17.44 -7.91 -11.98
C ALA A 393 -16.26 -8.51 -12.76
N ALA A 394 -15.01 -8.24 -12.40
CA ALA A 394 -13.88 -8.76 -13.18
C ALA A 394 -13.67 -10.28 -12.99
N PRO A 395 -13.32 -11.01 -14.07
CA PRO A 395 -13.13 -12.46 -14.07
C PRO A 395 -11.74 -12.86 -13.52
N ILE A 396 -11.32 -12.22 -12.42
CA ILE A 396 -10.13 -12.61 -11.65
C ILE A 396 -10.55 -13.47 -10.46
N ARG A 397 -9.65 -14.36 -10.00
CA ARG A 397 -9.90 -15.28 -8.89
C ARG A 397 -10.32 -14.52 -7.62
N ARG A 398 -11.28 -15.06 -6.86
CA ARG A 398 -11.69 -14.48 -5.56
C ARG A 398 -10.52 -14.31 -4.59
N SER A 399 -9.57 -15.25 -4.58
CA SER A 399 -8.37 -15.15 -3.75
C SER A 399 -7.39 -14.05 -4.22
N ALA A 400 -7.30 -13.78 -5.52
CA ALA A 400 -6.53 -12.65 -6.04
C ALA A 400 -7.18 -11.32 -5.66
N LYS A 401 -8.51 -11.24 -5.70
CA LYS A 401 -9.27 -10.08 -5.20
C LYS A 401 -9.01 -9.87 -3.71
N ALA A 402 -9.11 -10.93 -2.91
CA ALA A 402 -8.82 -10.87 -1.48
C ALA A 402 -7.37 -10.44 -1.20
N PHE A 403 -6.40 -10.92 -1.98
CA PHE A 403 -5.00 -10.52 -1.86
C PHE A 403 -4.77 -9.03 -2.14
N LEU A 404 -5.44 -8.45 -3.14
CA LEU A 404 -5.35 -7.02 -3.42
C LEU A 404 -6.14 -6.16 -2.42
N PHE A 405 -7.27 -6.67 -1.92
CA PHE A 405 -8.21 -5.91 -1.11
C PHE A 405 -7.97 -6.06 0.41
N ALA A 406 -7.23 -7.07 0.87
CA ALA A 406 -6.94 -7.26 2.29
C ALA A 406 -6.22 -6.05 2.93
N PRO A 407 -5.18 -5.44 2.31
CA PRO A 407 -4.58 -4.22 2.84
C PRO A 407 -5.58 -3.05 2.90
N VAL A 408 -6.49 -2.95 1.92
CA VAL A 408 -7.52 -1.90 1.85
C VAL A 408 -8.45 -1.97 3.06
N VAL A 409 -8.98 -3.16 3.34
CA VAL A 409 -9.84 -3.41 4.51
C VAL A 409 -9.06 -3.18 5.80
N TYR A 410 -7.85 -3.75 5.89
CA TYR A 410 -7.00 -3.64 7.07
C TYR A 410 -6.70 -2.19 7.44
N PHE A 411 -6.20 -1.38 6.50
CA PHE A 411 -5.90 0.03 6.75
C PHE A 411 -7.15 0.83 7.09
N THR A 412 -8.29 0.53 6.47
CA THR A 412 -9.57 1.16 6.85
C THR A 412 -9.88 0.90 8.32
N LEU A 413 -9.80 -0.36 8.77
CA LEU A 413 -10.08 -0.71 10.17
C LEU A 413 -9.10 -0.06 11.16
N VAL A 414 -7.81 -0.03 10.82
CA VAL A 414 -6.80 0.64 11.67
C VAL A 414 -7.06 2.14 11.78
N HIS A 415 -7.47 2.80 10.70
CA HIS A 415 -7.74 4.24 10.68
C HIS A 415 -9.11 4.61 11.23
N MET A 416 -10.06 3.67 11.27
CA MET A 416 -11.27 3.77 12.10
C MET A 416 -10.93 3.78 13.60
N ALA A 417 -9.96 2.95 14.00
CA ALA A 417 -9.49 2.82 15.39
C ALA A 417 -8.41 3.86 15.79
N SER A 418 -8.09 4.81 14.91
CA SER A 418 -7.12 5.88 15.18
C SER A 418 -7.67 7.21 14.67
N VAL A 419 -7.10 7.77 13.61
CA VAL A 419 -7.51 9.04 13.00
C VAL A 419 -7.77 8.84 11.51
N GLY A 420 -8.76 9.55 10.97
CA GLY A 420 -9.18 9.45 9.57
C GLY A 420 -8.67 10.61 8.72
N SER A 421 -7.91 10.29 7.68
CA SER A 421 -7.41 11.25 6.69
C SER A 421 -7.15 10.55 5.36
N LEU A 422 -7.32 11.28 4.26
CA LEU A 422 -6.99 10.84 2.90
C LEU A 422 -5.54 10.31 2.79
N ARG A 423 -4.61 10.92 3.54
CA ARG A 423 -3.20 10.49 3.63
C ARG A 423 -3.05 8.98 3.89
N TYR A 424 -3.98 8.40 4.62
CA TYR A 424 -3.89 7.01 5.07
C TYR A 424 -4.34 5.97 4.04
N ARG A 425 -5.11 6.35 3.00
CA ARG A 425 -5.44 5.45 1.89
C ARG A 425 -4.36 5.40 0.81
N VAL A 426 -3.49 6.42 0.73
CA VAL A 426 -2.46 6.55 -0.31
C VAL A 426 -1.64 5.26 -0.52
N PRO A 427 -1.16 4.57 0.53
CA PRO A 427 -0.36 3.35 0.32
C PRO A 427 -1.09 2.18 -0.34
N VAL A 428 -2.42 2.17 -0.32
CA VAL A 428 -3.24 1.09 -0.90
C VAL A 428 -3.84 1.45 -2.26
N GLU A 429 -3.75 2.71 -2.70
CA GLU A 429 -4.26 3.13 -4.01
C GLU A 429 -3.62 2.38 -5.19
N PRO A 430 -2.32 2.04 -5.18
CA PRO A 430 -1.75 1.21 -6.25
C PRO A 430 -2.41 -0.17 -6.38
N LEU A 431 -2.93 -0.73 -5.27
CA LEU A 431 -3.68 -1.98 -5.30
C LEU A 431 -5.07 -1.79 -5.92
N LEU A 432 -5.72 -0.66 -5.63
CA LEU A 432 -6.96 -0.26 -6.30
C LEU A 432 -6.75 -0.03 -7.80
N ALA A 433 -5.60 0.51 -8.21
CA ALA A 433 -5.28 0.68 -9.62
C ALA A 433 -5.17 -0.67 -10.36
N VAL A 434 -4.65 -1.71 -9.70
CA VAL A 434 -4.65 -3.08 -10.25
C VAL A 434 -6.08 -3.64 -10.37
N LEU A 435 -6.94 -3.40 -9.38
CA LEU A 435 -8.36 -3.77 -9.45
C LEU A 435 -9.09 -2.98 -10.54
N ALA A 436 -8.84 -1.68 -10.67
CA ALA A 436 -9.41 -0.82 -11.69
C ALA A 436 -9.02 -1.29 -13.09
N ALA A 437 -7.76 -1.67 -13.30
CA ALA A 437 -7.31 -2.29 -14.54
C ALA A 437 -8.05 -3.60 -14.84
N ALA A 438 -8.37 -4.41 -13.83
CA ALA A 438 -9.22 -5.59 -13.98
C ALA A 438 -10.67 -5.20 -14.35
N GLY A 439 -11.20 -4.13 -13.77
CA GLY A 439 -12.53 -3.58 -14.07
C GLY A 439 -12.65 -3.09 -15.52
N ILE A 440 -11.66 -2.34 -16.01
CA ILE A 440 -11.58 -1.92 -17.42
C ILE A 440 -11.59 -3.14 -18.35
N ALA A 441 -10.80 -4.17 -18.02
CA ALA A 441 -10.79 -5.41 -18.78
C ALA A 441 -12.17 -6.10 -18.80
N ALA A 442 -12.88 -6.12 -17.67
CA ALA A 442 -14.22 -6.71 -17.57
C ALA A 442 -15.25 -5.99 -18.46
N ILE A 443 -15.24 -4.65 -18.44
CA ILE A 443 -16.12 -3.82 -19.27
C ILE A 443 -15.82 -4.05 -20.76
N SER A 444 -14.54 -4.08 -21.11
CA SER A 444 -14.09 -4.30 -22.49
C SER A 444 -14.57 -5.66 -23.01
N LEU A 445 -14.39 -6.73 -22.24
CA LEU A 445 -14.80 -8.08 -22.63
C LEU A 445 -16.33 -8.23 -22.78
N ARG A 446 -17.13 -7.59 -21.91
CA ARG A 446 -18.60 -7.62 -22.01
C ARG A 446 -19.13 -6.92 -23.26
N ARG A 447 -18.54 -5.78 -23.65
CA ARG A 447 -18.91 -5.06 -24.88
C ARG A 447 -18.70 -5.88 -26.15
N PHE A 448 -17.66 -6.71 -26.20
CA PHE A 448 -17.43 -7.63 -27.32
C PHE A 448 -18.38 -8.84 -27.32
N GLY A 449 -18.84 -9.28 -26.14
CA GLY A 449 -19.84 -10.35 -26.02
C GLY A 449 -21.24 -9.92 -26.47
N TRP A 450 -21.65 -8.68 -26.16
CA TRP A 450 -22.97 -8.14 -26.49
C TRP A 450 -23.15 -7.77 -27.98
N ARG A 451 -22.11 -7.28 -28.67
CA ARG A 451 -22.21 -6.97 -30.11
C ARG A 451 -22.55 -8.18 -30.98
N ARG A 452 -22.21 -9.40 -30.54
CA ARG A 452 -22.57 -10.63 -31.28
C ARG A 452 -23.99 -11.13 -31.05
N ALA A 453 -24.65 -10.72 -29.96
CA ALA A 453 -26.00 -11.17 -29.65
C ALA A 453 -27.09 -10.36 -30.37
N GLY A 454 -26.78 -9.14 -30.82
CA GLY A 454 -27.72 -8.25 -31.51
C GLY A 454 -27.58 -8.17 -33.03
N GLU A 455 -26.56 -8.80 -33.63
CA GLU A 455 -26.34 -8.80 -35.09
C GLU A 455 -26.90 -10.04 -35.80
N ASN A 456 -27.50 -11.00 -35.06
CA ASN A 456 -28.11 -12.20 -35.63
C ASN A 456 -29.65 -12.13 -35.77
N ASP A 457 -30.30 -11.03 -35.38
CA ASP A 457 -31.77 -10.89 -35.41
C ASP A 457 -32.27 -9.85 -36.44
N SER A 458 -31.47 -9.56 -37.47
CA SER A 458 -31.91 -8.69 -38.57
C SER A 458 -31.54 -9.25 -39.94
N GLU A 459 -32.26 -10.28 -40.38
CA GLU A 459 -32.59 -10.44 -41.80
C GLU A 459 -34.00 -9.89 -42.05
N PRO A 460 -34.17 -8.89 -42.92
CA PRO A 460 -35.46 -8.56 -43.50
C PRO A 460 -35.65 -9.28 -44.84
N GLY A 461 -36.79 -9.95 -45.00
CA GLY A 461 -37.40 -10.26 -46.31
C GLY A 461 -37.02 -11.58 -46.94
#